data_AF-A0A0Q8LTS6-F1
#
_entry.id   AF-A0A0Q8LTS6-F1
#
_cell.length_a   1.000
_cell.length_b   1.000
_cell.length_c   1.000
_cell.angle_alpha   90.00
_cell.angle_beta   90.00
_cell.angle_gamma   90.00
#
_symmetry.space_group_name_H-M   'P 1'
#
loop_
_entity.id
_entity.type
_entity.pdbx_description
1 polymer ?
#
loop_
_entity_poly.entity_id
_entity_poly.type
_entity_poly.pdbx_seq_one_letter_code
_entity_poly.pdbx_strand_id
1 'polypeptide(L)'
;MTAPVVDATLHHQPVGASDRVAYGFVKLLRFCADTFFAKRYGHRAVVLETVAAVPGMVGATLNHLKCLRRMCDDKGWIKTLMDEAENERMHLMTFIEVCKPTAFERFVVVAVQWVFYLFFFGLYLVSPKTAHRVVGYFEEEAVTSYTHYLAEIDEGRSENVPAPQIAKTYWDLPDTATLRDVVLVVRADEAHHRDVNHGYANELIGLPQTAVAPCPPHVVLEPTWKAAA
;
A
#
# COMPACT_ATOMS: atom_id res chain seq x y z
N MET A 1 -9.80 -11.37 -15.50
CA MET A 1 -9.70 -9.91 -15.77
C MET A 1 -8.29 -9.55 -16.25
N THR A 2 -8.11 -8.49 -17.05
CA THR A 2 -6.79 -7.90 -17.33
C THR A 2 -6.54 -6.72 -16.40
N ALA A 3 -5.38 -6.68 -15.74
CA ALA A 3 -4.97 -5.56 -14.89
C ALA A 3 -4.94 -4.25 -15.70
N PRO A 4 -5.36 -3.11 -15.10
CA PRO A 4 -5.32 -1.83 -15.81
C PRO A 4 -3.87 -1.40 -16.08
N VAL A 5 -3.69 -0.64 -17.16
CA VAL A 5 -2.39 -0.04 -17.50
C VAL A 5 -2.14 1.15 -16.58
N VAL A 6 -0.99 1.16 -15.91
CA VAL A 6 -0.59 2.22 -14.98
C VAL A 6 0.74 2.84 -15.39
N ASP A 7 0.88 4.14 -15.20
CA ASP A 7 2.15 4.84 -15.41
C ASP A 7 3.10 4.57 -14.24
N ALA A 8 4.05 3.67 -14.46
CA ALA A 8 5.07 3.30 -13.47
C ALA A 8 6.18 4.36 -13.32
N THR A 9 6.21 5.40 -14.16
CA THR A 9 7.25 6.44 -14.16
C THR A 9 6.79 7.75 -13.52
N LEU A 10 5.51 7.86 -13.18
CA LEU A 10 4.97 9.04 -12.55
C LEU A 10 5.62 9.29 -11.18
N HIS A 11 6.15 10.49 -11.01
CA HIS A 11 6.81 10.95 -9.79
C HIS A 11 6.29 12.33 -9.42
N HIS A 12 5.78 12.49 -8.20
CA HIS A 12 5.39 13.81 -7.68
C HIS A 12 6.63 14.61 -7.29
N GLN A 13 6.85 15.76 -7.94
CA GLN A 13 8.00 16.60 -7.62
C GLN A 13 7.83 17.25 -6.22
N PRO A 14 8.79 17.10 -5.29
CA PRO A 14 8.65 17.65 -3.95
C PRO A 14 8.58 19.18 -3.92
N VAL A 15 7.44 19.75 -3.51
CA VAL A 15 7.25 21.21 -3.39
C VAL A 15 7.19 21.64 -1.92
N GLY A 16 8.14 22.47 -1.52
CA GLY A 16 8.22 23.02 -0.15
C GLY A 16 8.91 22.09 0.85
N ALA A 17 8.99 22.51 2.12
CA ALA A 17 9.74 21.78 3.15
C ALA A 17 9.09 20.44 3.51
N SER A 18 7.77 20.42 3.68
CA SER A 18 7.00 19.21 4.03
C SER A 18 7.17 18.09 2.99
N ASP A 19 7.07 18.38 1.69
CA ASP A 19 7.24 17.36 0.65
C ASP A 19 8.69 16.84 0.61
N ARG A 20 9.68 17.72 0.79
CA ARG A 20 11.10 17.32 0.79
C ARG A 20 11.44 16.45 2.00
N VAL A 21 10.87 16.74 3.17
CA VAL A 21 11.00 15.89 4.36
C VAL A 21 10.36 14.54 4.11
N ALA A 22 9.14 14.49 3.57
CA ALA A 22 8.47 13.24 3.22
C ALA A 22 9.29 12.42 2.23
N TYR A 23 9.74 13.03 1.14
CA TYR A 23 10.54 12.37 0.12
C TYR A 23 11.86 11.85 0.70
N GLY A 24 12.62 12.68 1.41
CA GLY A 24 13.88 12.28 2.04
C GLY A 24 13.72 11.14 3.04
N PHE A 25 12.64 11.17 3.83
CA PHE A 25 12.28 10.09 4.74
C PHE A 25 12.03 8.77 4.01
N VAL A 26 11.24 8.78 2.94
CA VAL A 26 10.97 7.59 2.13
C VAL A 26 12.24 7.06 1.48
N LYS A 27 13.06 7.93 0.86
CA LYS A 27 14.33 7.49 0.25
C LYS A 27 15.30 6.88 1.27
N LEU A 28 15.34 7.40 2.50
CA LEU A 28 16.13 6.83 3.59
C LEU A 28 15.63 5.43 3.96
N LEU A 29 14.32 5.27 4.18
CA LEU A 29 13.75 3.96 4.49
C LEU A 29 13.93 2.96 3.35
N ARG A 30 13.78 3.41 2.11
CA ARG A 30 14.05 2.63 0.90
C ARG A 30 15.47 2.09 0.90
N PHE A 31 16.46 2.95 1.16
CA PHE A 31 17.85 2.54 1.26
C PHE A 31 18.08 1.48 2.35
N CYS A 32 17.49 1.66 3.53
CA CYS A 32 17.57 0.68 4.61
C CYS A 32 16.94 -0.67 4.21
N ALA A 33 15.75 -0.64 3.60
CA ALA A 33 15.04 -1.84 3.16
C ALA A 33 15.79 -2.58 2.05
N ASP A 34 16.30 -1.87 1.04
CA ASP A 34 17.10 -2.45 -0.05
C ASP A 34 18.38 -3.12 0.50
N THR A 35 19.01 -2.49 1.49
CA THR A 35 20.21 -3.04 2.16
C THR A 35 19.87 -4.30 2.97
N PHE A 36 18.73 -4.32 3.67
CA PHE A 36 18.32 -5.43 4.53
C PHE A 36 17.82 -6.65 3.72
N PHE A 37 17.03 -6.44 2.68
CA PHE A 37 16.42 -7.52 1.90
C PHE A 37 17.23 -7.94 0.68
N ALA A 38 18.12 -7.08 0.17
CA ALA A 38 18.86 -7.31 -1.07
C ALA A 38 17.93 -7.79 -2.21
N LYS A 39 18.15 -8.99 -2.77
CA LYS A 39 17.34 -9.58 -3.85
C LYS A 39 16.16 -10.45 -3.37
N ARG A 40 15.81 -10.43 -2.09
CA ARG A 40 14.72 -11.28 -1.53
C ARG A 40 13.35 -10.61 -1.69
N TYR A 41 12.90 -10.43 -2.94
CA TYR A 41 11.68 -9.68 -3.27
C TYR A 41 10.40 -10.20 -2.58
N GLY A 42 10.18 -11.51 -2.53
CA GLY A 42 9.02 -12.08 -1.83
C GLY A 42 9.01 -11.80 -0.32
N HIS A 43 10.15 -11.95 0.35
CA HIS A 43 10.27 -11.62 1.78
C HIS A 43 10.15 -10.11 2.03
N ARG A 44 10.68 -9.31 1.11
CA ARG A 44 10.55 -7.85 1.15
C ARG A 44 9.09 -7.45 1.06
N ALA A 45 8.33 -7.97 0.09
CA ALA A 45 6.90 -7.69 -0.05
C ALA A 45 6.18 -8.01 1.27
N VAL A 46 6.29 -9.24 1.78
CA VAL A 46 5.66 -9.65 3.04
C VAL A 46 5.95 -8.70 4.21
N VAL A 47 7.19 -8.24 4.36
CA VAL A 47 7.51 -7.31 5.46
C VAL A 47 7.00 -5.89 5.18
N LEU A 48 7.12 -5.38 3.95
CA LEU A 48 6.68 -4.02 3.62
C LEU A 48 5.16 -3.88 3.65
N GLU A 49 4.40 -4.88 3.19
CA GLU A 49 2.93 -4.90 3.26
C GLU A 49 2.41 -4.79 4.71
N THR A 50 3.17 -5.32 5.68
CA THR A 50 2.78 -5.19 7.11
C THR A 50 2.86 -3.76 7.61
N VAL A 51 3.68 -2.92 6.98
CA VAL A 51 3.86 -1.51 7.31
C VAL A 51 2.94 -0.64 6.45
N ALA A 52 2.74 -1.00 5.19
CA ALA A 52 1.88 -0.29 4.23
C ALA A 52 0.39 -0.30 4.64
N ALA A 53 -0.08 -1.33 5.34
CA ALA A 53 -1.44 -1.35 5.88
C ALA A 53 -1.69 -0.41 7.09
N VAL A 54 -0.66 0.23 7.65
CA VAL A 54 -0.79 1.06 8.87
C VAL A 54 -1.30 2.48 8.60
N PRO A 55 -0.76 3.24 7.62
CA PRO A 55 -1.15 4.62 7.35
C PRO A 55 -2.65 4.85 7.13
N GLY A 56 -3.28 4.06 6.25
CA GLY A 56 -4.72 4.16 5.98
C GLY A 56 -5.56 4.01 7.25
N MET A 57 -5.24 3.03 8.10
CA MET A 57 -5.94 2.80 9.37
C MET A 57 -5.77 3.97 10.36
N VAL A 58 -4.55 4.50 10.48
CA VAL A 58 -4.26 5.67 11.33
C VAL A 58 -5.01 6.90 10.83
N GLY A 59 -4.95 7.17 9.53
CA GLY A 59 -5.62 8.31 8.92
C GLY A 59 -7.13 8.24 9.03
N ALA A 60 -7.72 7.07 8.74
CA ALA A 60 -9.14 6.80 8.91
C ALA A 60 -9.59 7.03 10.36
N THR A 61 -8.87 6.47 11.32
CA THR A 61 -9.18 6.61 12.76
C THR A 61 -9.14 8.07 13.21
N LEU A 62 -8.08 8.79 12.86
CA LEU A 62 -7.93 10.19 13.25
C LEU A 62 -8.96 11.10 12.57
N ASN A 63 -9.29 10.85 11.30
CA ASN A 63 -10.31 11.60 10.59
C ASN A 63 -11.70 11.30 11.16
N HIS A 64 -12.01 10.03 11.44
CA HIS A 64 -13.25 9.60 12.09
C HIS A 64 -13.48 10.32 13.42
N LEU A 65 -12.51 10.25 14.32
CA LEU A 65 -12.61 10.91 15.63
C LEU A 65 -12.69 12.44 15.51
N LYS A 66 -12.04 13.04 14.50
CA LYS A 66 -12.14 14.48 14.23
C LYS A 66 -13.55 14.85 13.76
N CYS A 67 -14.15 14.11 12.84
CA CYS A 67 -15.49 14.33 12.34
C CYS A 67 -16.53 14.19 13.45
N LEU A 68 -16.42 13.16 14.30
CA LEU A 68 -17.28 12.99 15.47
C LEU A 68 -17.24 14.19 16.42
N ARG A 69 -16.04 14.66 16.80
CA ARG A 69 -15.89 15.81 17.71
C ARG A 69 -16.36 17.14 17.12
N ARG A 70 -16.38 17.25 15.79
CA ARG A 70 -16.78 18.47 15.06
C ARG A 70 -18.19 18.41 14.49
N MET A 71 -18.88 17.27 14.62
CA MET A 71 -20.18 16.99 14.02
C MET A 71 -20.24 17.37 12.53
N CYS A 72 -19.25 16.94 11.75
CA CYS A 72 -19.16 17.23 10.31
C CYS A 72 -18.98 15.97 9.45
N ASP A 73 -19.34 16.08 8.18
CA ASP A 73 -19.11 15.07 7.16
C ASP A 73 -17.61 14.89 6.87
N ASP A 74 -17.18 13.67 6.52
CA ASP A 74 -15.78 13.34 6.20
C ASP A 74 -15.47 13.34 4.69
N LYS A 75 -16.49 13.52 3.84
CA LYS A 75 -16.44 13.50 2.37
C LYS A 75 -16.00 12.16 1.77
N GLY A 76 -16.17 11.07 2.51
CA GLY A 76 -15.80 9.71 2.09
C GLY A 76 -14.36 9.30 2.40
N TRP A 77 -13.51 10.20 2.90
CA TRP A 77 -12.10 9.93 3.19
C TRP A 77 -11.88 8.81 4.22
N ILE A 78 -12.78 8.65 5.19
CA ILE A 78 -12.66 7.55 6.17
C ILE A 78 -12.80 6.21 5.46
N LYS A 79 -13.77 6.05 4.56
CA LYS A 79 -13.99 4.81 3.81
C LYS A 79 -12.79 4.53 2.89
N THR A 80 -12.35 5.52 2.13
CA THR A 80 -11.19 5.40 1.23
C THR A 80 -9.94 4.92 1.97
N LEU A 81 -9.62 5.49 3.13
CA LEU A 81 -8.44 5.11 3.90
C LEU A 81 -8.56 3.75 4.60
N MET A 82 -9.79 3.34 4.98
CA MET A 82 -10.02 1.98 5.46
C MET A 82 -9.90 0.94 4.34
N ASP A 83 -10.36 1.28 3.13
CA ASP A 83 -10.25 0.41 1.96
C ASP A 83 -8.80 0.21 1.55
N GLU A 84 -8.00 1.28 1.53
CA GLU A 84 -6.55 1.21 1.33
C GLU A 84 -5.91 0.26 2.36
N ALA A 85 -6.15 0.49 3.66
CA ALA A 85 -5.60 -0.38 4.70
C ALA A 85 -6.04 -1.86 4.60
N GLU A 86 -7.27 -2.12 4.13
CA GLU A 86 -7.73 -3.47 3.83
C GLU A 86 -7.02 -4.06 2.61
N ASN A 87 -6.86 -3.28 1.54
CA ASN A 87 -6.22 -3.70 0.32
C ASN A 87 -4.76 -4.10 0.55
N GLU A 88 -3.99 -3.26 1.25
CA GLU A 88 -2.61 -3.55 1.69
C GLU A 88 -2.53 -4.85 2.52
N ARG A 89 -3.51 -5.06 3.42
CA ARG A 89 -3.61 -6.31 4.18
C ARG A 89 -3.88 -7.51 3.25
N MET A 90 -4.64 -7.34 2.17
CA MET A 90 -4.90 -8.41 1.20
C MET A 90 -3.68 -8.71 0.33
N HIS A 91 -2.81 -7.73 0.06
CA HIS A 91 -1.50 -7.95 -0.54
C HIS A 91 -0.65 -8.85 0.38
N LEU A 92 -0.54 -8.49 1.67
CA LEU A 92 0.16 -9.30 2.67
C LEU A 92 -0.33 -10.75 2.70
N MET A 93 -1.66 -10.93 2.83
CA MET A 93 -2.25 -12.27 2.97
C MET A 93 -2.03 -13.10 1.70
N THR A 94 -2.01 -12.47 0.53
CA THR A 94 -1.62 -13.10 -0.73
C THR A 94 -0.16 -13.54 -0.74
N PHE A 95 0.78 -12.65 -0.40
CA PHE A 95 2.20 -12.97 -0.48
C PHE A 95 2.67 -13.95 0.60
N ILE A 96 1.98 -14.04 1.75
CA ILE A 96 2.25 -15.08 2.75
C ILE A 96 1.99 -16.48 2.19
N GLU A 97 1.09 -16.66 1.22
CA GLU A 97 0.88 -17.96 0.57
C GLU A 97 2.01 -18.32 -0.40
N VAL A 98 2.75 -17.33 -0.89
CA VAL A 98 3.90 -17.52 -1.78
C VAL A 98 5.21 -17.65 -1.01
N CYS A 99 5.38 -16.85 0.05
CA CYS A 99 6.62 -16.75 0.81
C CYS A 99 6.32 -16.69 2.31
N LYS A 100 6.68 -17.75 3.05
CA LYS A 100 6.42 -17.82 4.50
C LYS A 100 7.52 -17.04 5.26
N PRO A 101 7.17 -16.06 6.11
CA PRO A 101 8.16 -15.31 6.87
C PRO A 101 8.78 -16.17 7.98
N THR A 102 10.07 -15.94 8.24
CA THR A 102 10.81 -16.58 9.33
C THR A 102 10.41 -16.02 10.71
N ALA A 103 10.75 -16.71 11.80
CA ALA A 103 10.52 -16.20 13.15
C ALA A 103 11.21 -14.85 13.42
N PHE A 104 12.40 -14.66 12.85
CA PHE A 104 13.13 -13.40 12.92
C PHE A 104 12.38 -12.28 12.16
N GLU A 105 11.93 -12.53 10.93
CA GLU A 105 11.14 -11.56 10.16
C GLU A 105 9.85 -11.18 10.88
N ARG A 106 9.17 -12.13 11.53
CA ARG A 106 7.98 -11.85 12.35
C ARG A 106 8.28 -10.96 13.55
N PHE A 107 9.42 -11.18 14.22
CA PHE A 107 9.87 -10.30 15.30
C PHE A 107 10.17 -8.88 14.78
N VAL A 108 10.87 -8.78 13.65
CA VAL A 108 11.17 -7.49 12.99
C VAL A 108 9.87 -6.75 12.63
N VAL A 109 8.87 -7.44 12.08
CA VAL A 109 7.55 -6.86 11.77
C VAL A 109 6.92 -6.24 13.02
N VAL A 110 6.88 -6.95 14.14
CA VAL A 110 6.30 -6.41 15.40
C VAL A 110 7.04 -5.16 15.87
N ALA A 111 8.38 -5.18 15.85
CA ALA A 111 9.19 -4.04 16.28
C ALA A 111 9.02 -2.83 15.35
N VAL A 112 9.06 -3.04 14.04
CA VAL A 112 8.89 -1.98 13.03
C VAL A 112 7.49 -1.41 13.08
N GLN A 113 6.44 -2.25 13.15
CA GLN A 113 5.06 -1.78 13.27
C GLN A 113 4.87 -0.93 14.52
N TRP A 114 5.43 -1.32 15.68
CA TRP A 114 5.30 -0.53 16.91
C TRP A 114 5.91 0.87 16.76
N VAL A 115 7.16 0.95 16.28
CA VAL A 115 7.84 2.24 16.09
C VAL A 115 7.15 3.08 15.01
N PHE A 116 6.83 2.47 13.87
CA PHE A 116 6.24 3.15 12.74
C PHE A 116 4.82 3.65 13.05
N TYR A 117 3.99 2.86 13.73
CA TYR A 117 2.65 3.28 14.16
C TYR A 117 2.71 4.53 15.03
N LEU A 118 3.55 4.55 16.07
CA LEU A 118 3.69 5.70 16.97
C LEU A 118 4.19 6.94 16.22
N PHE A 119 5.20 6.76 15.38
CA PHE A 119 5.73 7.84 14.54
C PHE A 119 4.66 8.39 13.59
N PHE A 120 4.00 7.53 12.81
CA PHE A 120 3.04 7.93 11.80
C PHE A 120 1.78 8.54 12.42
N PHE A 121 1.31 8.00 13.55
CA PHE A 121 0.24 8.61 14.35
C PHE A 121 0.58 10.03 14.80
N GLY A 122 1.79 10.24 15.34
CA GLY A 122 2.27 11.57 15.71
C GLY A 122 2.39 12.50 14.50
N LEU A 123 2.94 12.01 13.39
CA LEU A 123 3.06 12.76 12.15
C LEU A 123 1.69 13.20 11.62
N TYR A 124 0.70 12.31 11.62
CA TYR A 124 -0.64 12.61 11.13
C TYR A 124 -1.36 13.61 12.03
N LEU A 125 -1.18 13.55 13.35
CA LEU A 125 -1.72 14.57 14.27
C LEU A 125 -1.15 15.97 13.99
N VAL A 126 0.15 16.06 13.69
CA VAL A 126 0.85 17.34 13.46
C VAL A 126 0.63 17.86 12.03
N SER A 127 0.72 16.98 11.04
CA SER A 127 0.66 17.33 9.62
C SER A 127 0.09 16.18 8.79
N PRO A 128 -1.24 16.06 8.65
CA PRO A 128 -1.87 15.08 7.78
C PRO A 128 -1.36 15.17 6.34
N LYS A 129 -1.14 16.40 5.85
CA LYS A 129 -0.60 16.65 4.51
C LYS A 129 0.80 16.02 4.31
N THR A 130 1.68 16.09 5.32
CA THR A 130 3.00 15.45 5.23
C THR A 130 2.87 13.94 5.33
N ALA A 131 1.96 13.43 6.18
CA ALA A 131 1.69 12.01 6.31
C ALA A 131 1.22 11.39 4.98
N HIS A 132 0.25 12.00 4.30
CA HIS A 132 -0.18 11.53 2.98
C HIS A 132 0.91 11.65 1.91
N ARG A 133 1.77 12.67 2.00
CA ARG A 133 2.90 12.77 1.07
C ARG A 133 3.93 11.66 1.30
N VAL A 134 4.14 11.24 2.56
CA VAL A 134 4.98 10.06 2.88
C VAL A 134 4.38 8.81 2.23
N VAL A 135 3.08 8.57 2.37
CA VAL A 135 2.39 7.43 1.75
C VAL A 135 2.50 7.49 0.23
N GLY A 136 2.18 8.62 -0.40
CA GLY A 136 2.29 8.76 -1.85
C GLY A 136 3.69 8.45 -2.40
N TYR A 137 4.76 8.81 -1.68
CA TYR A 137 6.12 8.41 -2.05
C TYR A 137 6.44 6.95 -1.73
N PHE A 138 5.87 6.34 -0.69
CA PHE A 138 5.98 4.89 -0.49
C PHE A 138 5.39 4.14 -1.68
N GLU A 139 4.23 4.59 -2.18
CA GLU A 139 3.58 3.89 -3.28
C GLU A 139 4.29 4.09 -4.63
N GLU A 140 4.97 5.22 -4.85
CA GLU A 140 5.91 5.35 -5.97
C GLU A 140 7.03 4.28 -5.91
N GLU A 141 7.58 4.04 -4.72
CA GLU A 141 8.59 3.00 -4.50
C GLU A 141 7.99 1.59 -4.59
N ALA A 142 6.73 1.39 -4.22
CA ALA A 142 6.00 0.12 -4.35
C ALA A 142 5.76 -0.20 -5.84
N VAL A 143 5.22 0.74 -6.62
CA VAL A 143 5.03 0.61 -8.08
C VAL A 143 6.35 0.26 -8.79
N THR A 144 7.44 0.92 -8.39
CA THR A 144 8.79 0.62 -8.90
C THR A 144 9.22 -0.80 -8.52
N SER A 145 9.02 -1.20 -7.26
CA SER A 145 9.39 -2.54 -6.75
C SER A 145 8.65 -3.65 -7.48
N TYR A 146 7.34 -3.49 -7.69
CA TYR A 146 6.54 -4.48 -8.42
C TYR A 146 6.88 -4.51 -9.90
N THR A 147 7.27 -3.38 -10.50
CA THR A 147 7.80 -3.36 -11.87
C THR A 147 9.09 -4.16 -11.98
N HIS A 148 10.01 -4.03 -11.02
CA HIS A 148 11.21 -4.88 -10.96
C HIS A 148 10.85 -6.35 -10.73
N TYR A 149 9.86 -6.64 -9.88
CA TYR A 149 9.46 -8.01 -9.62
C TYR A 149 8.86 -8.69 -10.86
N LEU A 150 8.07 -7.96 -11.66
CA LEU A 150 7.60 -8.44 -12.96
C LEU A 150 8.75 -8.77 -13.90
N ALA A 151 9.78 -7.92 -13.96
CA ALA A 151 10.96 -8.18 -14.78
C ALA A 151 11.72 -9.44 -14.30
N GLU A 152 11.87 -9.65 -12.99
CA GLU A 152 12.47 -10.88 -12.45
C GLU A 152 11.69 -12.15 -12.84
N ILE A 153 10.36 -12.08 -12.88
CA ILE A 153 9.49 -13.19 -13.31
C ILE A 153 9.63 -13.41 -14.82
N ASP A 154 9.56 -12.34 -15.62
CA ASP A 154 9.64 -12.40 -17.09
C ASP A 154 11.00 -12.90 -17.58
N GLU A 155 12.07 -12.60 -16.84
CA GLU A 155 13.43 -13.07 -17.11
C GLU A 155 13.71 -14.47 -16.51
N GLY A 156 12.73 -15.10 -15.86
CA GLY A 156 12.82 -16.45 -15.31
C GLY A 156 13.69 -16.58 -14.05
N ARG A 157 14.05 -15.46 -13.40
CA ARG A 157 14.79 -15.47 -12.13
C ARG A 157 13.90 -15.78 -10.93
N SER A 158 12.62 -15.47 -11.03
CA SER A 158 11.58 -15.84 -10.06
C SER A 158 10.57 -16.77 -10.70
N GLU A 159 10.13 -17.80 -9.97
CA GLU A 159 9.17 -18.77 -10.47
C GLU A 159 7.76 -18.16 -10.60
N ASN A 160 7.12 -18.33 -11.77
CA ASN A 160 5.76 -17.88 -11.99
C ASN A 160 4.73 -18.93 -11.56
N VAL A 161 4.62 -19.18 -10.24
CA VAL A 161 3.71 -20.17 -9.67
C VAL A 161 2.23 -19.81 -9.92
N PRO A 162 1.29 -20.76 -9.81
CA PRO A 162 -0.14 -20.45 -9.82
C PRO A 162 -0.51 -19.42 -8.75
N ALA A 163 -1.42 -18.50 -9.08
CA ALA A 163 -1.88 -17.48 -8.13
C ALA A 163 -2.57 -18.12 -6.91
N PRO A 164 -2.29 -17.64 -5.68
CA PRO A 164 -2.99 -18.10 -4.48
C PRO A 164 -4.51 -17.93 -4.59
N GLN A 165 -5.28 -18.84 -3.98
CA GLN A 165 -6.75 -18.80 -4.06
C GLN A 165 -7.32 -17.49 -3.49
N ILE A 166 -6.73 -16.98 -2.41
CA ILE A 166 -7.12 -15.70 -1.82
C ILE A 166 -7.00 -14.54 -2.81
N ALA A 167 -5.94 -14.51 -3.62
CA ALA A 167 -5.75 -13.49 -4.64
C ALA A 167 -6.78 -13.63 -5.76
N LYS A 168 -7.01 -14.86 -6.22
CA LYS A 168 -8.02 -15.14 -7.26
C LYS A 168 -9.40 -14.67 -6.84
N THR A 169 -9.79 -14.96 -5.60
CA THR A 169 -11.08 -14.52 -5.08
C THR A 169 -11.13 -13.01 -4.89
N TYR A 170 -10.09 -12.39 -4.33
CA TYR A 170 -10.13 -10.95 -4.01
C TYR A 170 -10.10 -10.05 -5.25
N TRP A 171 -9.28 -10.36 -6.26
CA TRP A 171 -9.18 -9.59 -7.51
C TRP A 171 -9.97 -10.18 -8.68
N ASP A 172 -10.85 -11.16 -8.42
CA ASP A 172 -11.64 -11.86 -9.45
C ASP A 172 -10.77 -12.35 -10.64
N LEU A 173 -9.66 -13.00 -10.32
CA LEU A 173 -8.72 -13.53 -11.31
C LEU A 173 -9.17 -14.90 -11.81
N PRO A 174 -8.92 -15.24 -13.09
CA PRO A 174 -9.26 -16.56 -13.62
C PRO A 174 -8.50 -17.68 -12.89
N ASP A 175 -9.03 -18.90 -12.92
CA ASP A 175 -8.38 -20.06 -12.28
C ASP A 175 -6.98 -20.36 -12.83
N THR A 176 -6.71 -19.95 -14.06
CA THR A 176 -5.41 -20.08 -14.73
C THR A 176 -4.42 -18.96 -14.38
N ALA A 177 -4.81 -18.01 -13.52
CA ALA A 177 -3.97 -16.88 -13.14
C ALA A 177 -2.68 -17.34 -12.44
N THR A 178 -1.62 -16.59 -12.70
CA THR A 178 -0.26 -16.82 -12.22
C THR A 178 0.18 -15.73 -11.25
N LEU A 179 1.31 -15.92 -10.57
CA LEU A 179 1.91 -14.93 -9.69
C LEU A 179 2.17 -13.61 -10.42
N ARG A 180 2.56 -13.65 -11.70
CA ARG A 180 2.72 -12.47 -12.54
C ARG A 180 1.43 -11.65 -12.65
N ASP A 181 0.29 -12.31 -12.81
CA ASP A 181 -1.01 -11.65 -12.92
C ASP A 181 -1.40 -10.98 -11.60
N VAL A 182 -1.08 -11.62 -10.46
CA VAL A 182 -1.23 -11.04 -9.12
C VAL A 182 -0.38 -9.78 -8.97
N VAL A 183 0.91 -9.85 -9.35
CA VAL A 183 1.82 -8.70 -9.24
C VAL A 183 1.35 -7.53 -10.12
N LEU A 184 0.72 -7.80 -11.26
CA LEU A 184 0.14 -6.76 -12.11
C LEU A 184 -1.03 -6.02 -11.45
N VAL A 185 -1.96 -6.74 -10.80
CA VAL A 185 -3.10 -6.10 -10.12
C VAL A 185 -2.66 -5.40 -8.84
N VAL A 186 -1.74 -5.99 -8.07
CA VAL A 186 -1.13 -5.35 -6.89
C VAL A 186 -0.46 -4.03 -7.30
N ARG A 187 0.40 -4.03 -8.32
CA ARG A 187 1.02 -2.80 -8.83
C ARG A 187 -0.01 -1.73 -9.24
N ALA A 188 -1.17 -2.15 -9.72
CA ALA A 188 -2.23 -1.23 -10.08
C ALA A 188 -2.93 -0.64 -8.85
N ASP A 189 -3.16 -1.44 -7.80
CA ASP A 189 -3.59 -0.95 -6.48
C ASP A 189 -2.60 0.11 -5.95
N GLU A 190 -1.29 -0.16 -6.01
CA GLU A 190 -0.27 0.80 -5.54
C GLU A 190 -0.27 2.11 -6.32
N ALA A 191 -0.45 2.04 -7.64
CA ALA A 191 -0.55 3.25 -8.45
C ALA A 191 -1.81 4.05 -8.09
N HIS A 192 -2.90 3.37 -7.73
CA HIS A 192 -4.11 4.02 -7.23
C HIS A 192 -3.85 4.70 -5.87
N HIS A 193 -3.28 3.98 -4.90
CA HIS A 193 -2.94 4.51 -3.58
C HIS A 193 -1.98 5.71 -3.67
N ARG A 194 -0.97 5.63 -4.55
CA ARG A 194 -0.05 6.74 -4.87
C ARG A 194 -0.81 8.01 -5.25
N ASP A 195 -1.68 7.90 -6.23
CA ASP A 195 -2.37 9.05 -6.80
C ASP A 195 -3.42 9.61 -5.82
N VAL A 196 -4.11 8.73 -5.08
CA VAL A 196 -5.06 9.10 -4.02
C VAL A 196 -4.35 9.87 -2.91
N ASN A 197 -3.22 9.37 -2.40
CA ASN A 197 -2.51 10.01 -1.30
C ASN A 197 -1.85 11.33 -1.71
N HIS A 198 -1.23 11.41 -2.90
CA HIS A 198 -0.72 12.68 -3.41
C HIS A 198 -1.84 13.68 -3.67
N GLY A 199 -2.98 13.22 -4.17
CA GLY A 199 -4.19 14.02 -4.37
C GLY A 199 -4.77 14.53 -3.05
N TYR A 200 -4.84 13.69 -2.01
CA TYR A 200 -5.35 14.12 -0.72
C TYR A 200 -4.43 15.13 -0.04
N ALA A 201 -3.12 14.93 -0.14
CA ALA A 201 -2.13 15.90 0.33
C ALA A 201 -2.32 17.28 -0.33
N ASN A 202 -2.72 17.32 -1.62
CA ASN A 202 -3.05 18.56 -2.33
C ASN A 202 -4.36 19.17 -1.83
N GLU A 203 -5.43 18.37 -1.70
CA GLU A 203 -6.74 18.85 -1.24
C GLU A 203 -6.66 19.51 0.14
N LEU A 204 -5.88 18.94 1.06
CA LEU A 204 -5.70 19.47 2.42
C LEU A 204 -5.15 20.90 2.48
N ILE A 205 -4.53 21.37 1.39
CA ILE A 205 -4.01 22.74 1.24
C ILE A 205 -4.68 23.52 0.10
N GLY A 206 -5.80 23.03 -0.43
CA GLY A 206 -6.58 23.70 -1.48
C GLY A 206 -5.95 23.67 -2.87
N LEU A 207 -5.03 22.74 -3.13
CA LEU A 207 -4.48 22.49 -4.46
C LEU A 207 -5.38 21.50 -5.24
N PRO A 208 -5.37 21.54 -6.59
CA PRO A 208 -6.16 20.62 -7.39
C PRO A 208 -5.68 19.17 -7.22
N GLN A 209 -6.63 18.24 -7.28
CA GLN A 209 -6.33 16.81 -7.39
C GLN A 209 -5.85 16.49 -8.81
N THR A 210 -4.99 15.48 -8.92
CA THR A 210 -4.53 14.92 -10.20
C THR A 210 -5.43 13.78 -10.63
N ALA A 211 -5.27 13.32 -11.87
CA ALA A 211 -5.93 12.09 -12.32
C ALA A 211 -5.47 10.93 -11.43
N VAL A 212 -6.42 10.10 -11.01
CA VAL A 212 -6.17 8.93 -10.16
C VAL A 212 -6.15 7.68 -11.04
N ALA A 213 -5.09 6.87 -10.93
CA ALA A 213 -5.02 5.59 -11.61
C ALA A 213 -6.25 4.71 -11.27
N PRO A 214 -6.79 3.96 -12.24
CA PRO A 214 -7.93 3.10 -11.98
C PRO A 214 -7.55 1.99 -11.00
N CYS A 215 -8.36 1.82 -9.96
CA CYS A 215 -8.22 0.70 -9.03
C CYS A 215 -8.82 -0.58 -9.66
N PRO A 216 -8.11 -1.71 -9.66
CA PRO A 216 -8.70 -3.02 -9.88
C PRO A 216 -9.98 -3.22 -9.02
N PRO A 217 -11.04 -3.86 -9.54
CA PRO A 217 -12.17 -4.19 -8.71
C PRO A 217 -11.77 -5.24 -7.67
N HIS A 218 -12.17 -5.00 -6.44
CA HIS A 218 -12.02 -5.95 -5.35
C HIS A 218 -13.36 -6.58 -5.01
N VAL A 219 -13.38 -7.89 -4.82
CA VAL A 219 -14.54 -8.59 -4.28
C VAL A 219 -14.65 -8.21 -2.80
N VAL A 220 -15.80 -7.65 -2.43
CA VAL A 220 -16.09 -7.24 -1.05
C VAL A 220 -15.99 -8.45 -0.12
N LEU A 221 -15.19 -8.31 0.94
CA LEU A 221 -15.03 -9.35 1.95
C LEU A 221 -16.28 -9.39 2.85
N GLU A 222 -17.15 -10.37 2.59
CA GLU A 222 -18.32 -10.59 3.43
C GLU A 222 -17.92 -11.18 4.79
N PRO A 223 -18.43 -10.64 5.92
CA PRO A 223 -18.11 -11.17 7.23
C PRO A 223 -18.61 -12.60 7.41
N THR A 224 -17.72 -13.52 7.78
CA THR A 224 -18.06 -14.94 7.97
C THR A 224 -18.74 -15.24 9.31
N TRP A 225 -18.89 -14.27 10.22
CA TRP A 225 -19.52 -14.48 11.53
C TRP A 225 -20.98 -14.96 11.43
N LYS A 226 -21.68 -14.66 10.33
CA LYS A 226 -23.04 -15.18 10.07
C LYS A 226 -23.05 -16.65 9.65
N ALA A 227 -21.95 -17.18 9.12
CA ALA A 227 -21.79 -18.60 8.81
C ALA A 227 -21.23 -19.40 10.00
N ALA A 228 -20.82 -18.72 11.08
CA ALA A 228 -20.28 -19.30 12.30
C ALA A 228 -21.31 -19.38 13.46
N ALA A 229 -22.56 -18.97 13.21
CA ALA A 229 -23.69 -19.05 14.14
C ALA A 229 -24.68 -20.14 13.67
#